data_AF-G7IDC7-F1
#
_entry.id   AF-G7IDC7-F1
#
_cell.length_a   1.000
_cell.length_b   1.000
_cell.length_c   1.000
_cell.angle_alpha   90.00
_cell.angle_beta   90.00
_cell.angle_gamma   90.00
#
_symmetry.space_group_name_H-M   'P 1'
#
loop_
_entity.id
_entity.type
_entity.pdbx_description
1 polymer ?
#
loop_
_entity_poly.entity_id
_entity_poly.type
_entity_poly.pdbx_seq_one_letter_code
_entity_poly.pdbx_strand_id
1 'polypeptide(L)'
;MLCFGIDESLALLCNPSIRKFKILPPLQNQNPYRSYLQTFYTLVYDRFTDNYKVITVSFCKKVEVNTHTLGTDYWKRIQDIPYQCFIQGLGVFVSDTVNWLAYDICSSLWHIVSLDLNKESYRKLLQPLYNERLNTSITLEVLRDCLCILSHGDKFSDIWIMKEYGNEESWTKLFSIPYMEGRGFLGYCQSVYISEDDQVLMQFLKMGKFSLLVYDSKNDTLKIPEIQNVNGRMTPNTYIESLISPF
;
A
#
# COMPACT_ATOMS: atom_id res chain seq x y z
N MET A 1 -1.90 15.54 0.15
CA MET A 1 -3.18 15.22 -0.53
C MET A 1 -3.50 13.75 -0.27
N LEU A 2 -4.78 13.35 -0.26
CA LEU A 2 -5.23 11.96 -0.01
C LEU A 2 -6.19 11.52 -1.11
N CYS A 3 -6.24 10.22 -1.40
CA CYS A 3 -7.17 9.61 -2.34
C CYS A 3 -7.93 8.46 -1.66
N PHE A 4 -9.25 8.44 -1.84
CA PHE A 4 -10.13 7.41 -1.29
C PHE A 4 -11.01 6.84 -2.39
N GLY A 5 -11.08 5.51 -2.51
CA GLY A 5 -12.11 4.87 -3.32
C GLY A 5 -13.46 4.97 -2.61
N ILE A 6 -14.49 5.43 -3.33
CA ILE A 6 -15.88 5.42 -2.86
C ILE A 6 -16.52 4.07 -3.23
N ASP A 7 -16.29 3.65 -4.47
CA ASP A 7 -16.69 2.36 -5.02
C ASP A 7 -15.67 1.90 -6.09
N GLU A 8 -16.00 0.86 -6.85
CA GLU A 8 -15.09 0.29 -7.84
C GLU A 8 -14.84 1.20 -9.06
N SER A 9 -15.59 2.29 -9.21
CA SER A 9 -15.53 3.24 -10.33
C SER A 9 -15.30 4.69 -9.92
N LEU A 10 -15.60 5.05 -8.67
CA LEU A 10 -15.51 6.40 -8.14
C LEU A 10 -14.43 6.51 -7.06
N ALA A 11 -13.70 7.63 -7.12
CA ALA A 11 -12.75 8.02 -6.09
C ALA A 11 -12.83 9.52 -5.79
N LEU A 12 -12.35 9.86 -4.59
CA LEU A 12 -12.32 11.19 -4.03
C LEU A 12 -10.87 11.60 -3.78
N LEU A 13 -10.47 12.76 -4.27
CA LEU A 13 -9.28 13.46 -3.80
C LEU A 13 -9.66 14.44 -2.70
N CYS A 14 -8.89 14.44 -1.61
CA CYS A 14 -9.09 15.32 -0.48
C CYS A 14 -7.77 15.98 -0.09
N ASN A 15 -7.82 17.29 0.18
CA ASN A 15 -6.77 17.98 0.92
C ASN A 15 -7.34 18.47 2.27
N PRO A 16 -7.08 17.72 3.36
CA PRO A 16 -7.54 18.07 4.70
C PRO A 16 -7.10 19.45 5.18
N SER A 17 -5.85 19.88 4.93
CA SER A 17 -5.32 21.17 5.42
C SER A 17 -6.10 22.38 4.90
N ILE A 18 -6.62 22.31 3.67
CA ILE A 18 -7.44 23.38 3.08
C ILE A 18 -8.94 23.04 3.04
N ARG A 19 -9.33 21.89 3.61
CA ARG A 19 -10.71 21.38 3.67
C ARG A 19 -11.42 21.34 2.32
N LYS A 20 -10.67 21.00 1.25
CA LYS A 20 -11.22 20.85 -0.10
C LYS A 20 -11.20 19.40 -0.53
N PHE A 21 -12.21 19.01 -1.29
CA PHE A 21 -12.30 17.70 -1.92
C PHE A 21 -12.83 17.81 -3.35
N LYS A 22 -12.50 16.83 -4.19
CA LYS A 22 -12.98 16.69 -5.56
C LYS A 22 -13.26 15.22 -5.83
N ILE A 23 -14.45 14.94 -6.36
CA ILE A 23 -14.78 13.62 -6.89
C ILE A 23 -14.13 13.52 -8.27
N LEU A 24 -13.38 12.45 -8.50
CA LEU A 24 -12.75 12.18 -9.78
C LEU A 24 -13.79 11.78 -10.82
N PRO A 25 -13.54 12.00 -12.12
CA PRO A 25 -14.38 11.44 -13.16
C PRO A 25 -14.54 9.93 -12.94
N PRO A 26 -15.73 9.34 -13.19
CA PRO A 26 -15.89 7.90 -13.08
C PRO A 26 -14.89 7.17 -13.98
N LEU A 27 -14.37 6.05 -13.50
CA LEU A 27 -13.60 5.13 -14.32
C LEU A 27 -14.54 4.57 -15.40
N GLN A 28 -14.54 5.20 -16.58
CA GLN A 28 -15.50 4.87 -17.63
C GLN A 28 -15.27 3.44 -18.12
N ASN A 29 -16.28 2.59 -17.91
CA ASN A 29 -16.39 1.34 -18.62
C ASN A 29 -16.78 1.66 -20.07
N GLN A 30 -15.83 1.55 -21.02
CA GLN A 30 -16.15 1.59 -22.46
C GLN A 30 -17.18 0.52 -22.86
N ASN A 31 -17.45 -0.45 -21.99
CA ASN A 31 -18.41 -1.51 -22.21
C ASN A 31 -19.38 -1.60 -21.01
N PRO A 32 -20.69 -1.33 -21.18
CA PRO A 32 -21.67 -1.35 -20.10
C PRO A 32 -21.88 -2.73 -19.44
N TYR A 33 -21.31 -3.80 -20.01
CA TYR A 33 -21.29 -5.14 -19.41
C TYR A 33 -20.01 -5.43 -18.61
N ARG A 34 -19.06 -4.50 -18.53
CA ARG A 34 -17.90 -4.62 -17.65
C ARG A 34 -18.27 -4.10 -16.28
N SER A 35 -18.25 -5.00 -15.28
CA SER A 35 -18.22 -4.63 -13.87
C SER A 35 -16.83 -4.93 -13.31
N TYR A 36 -16.31 -3.99 -12.52
CA TYR A 36 -15.10 -4.21 -11.75
C TYR A 36 -15.49 -4.92 -10.45
N LEU A 37 -14.80 -6.00 -10.12
CA LEU A 37 -15.02 -6.70 -8.84
C LEU A 37 -14.42 -5.92 -7.67
N GLN A 38 -13.30 -5.23 -7.95
CA GLN A 38 -12.58 -4.43 -6.99
C GLN A 38 -11.67 -3.46 -7.75
N THR A 39 -11.53 -2.24 -7.23
CA THR A 39 -10.57 -1.25 -7.73
C THR A 39 -9.81 -0.66 -6.57
N PHE A 40 -8.48 -0.57 -6.72
CA PHE A 40 -7.59 0.09 -5.80
C PHE A 40 -7.11 1.41 -6.40
N TYR A 41 -7.14 2.49 -5.61
CA TYR A 41 -6.73 3.84 -6.04
C TYR A 41 -5.49 4.25 -5.27
N THR A 42 -4.39 4.47 -5.97
CA THR A 42 -3.10 4.84 -5.40
C THR A 42 -2.76 6.27 -5.82
N LEU A 43 -2.69 7.18 -4.84
CA LEU A 43 -2.22 8.55 -5.10
C LEU A 43 -0.71 8.55 -5.19
N VAL A 44 -0.18 9.20 -6.22
CA VAL A 44 1.25 9.38 -6.42
C VAL A 44 1.54 10.83 -6.77
N TYR A 45 2.74 11.28 -6.46
CA TYR A 45 3.28 12.53 -6.96
C TYR A 45 4.33 12.22 -8.00
N ASP A 46 4.05 12.57 -9.25
CA ASP A 46 4.97 12.36 -10.35
C ASP A 46 5.87 13.59 -10.50
N ARG A 47 7.12 13.44 -10.05
CA ARG A 47 8.13 14.51 -10.11
C ARG A 47 8.52 14.90 -11.54
N PHE A 48 8.31 14.03 -12.54
CA PHE A 48 8.68 14.34 -13.93
C PHE A 48 7.67 15.28 -14.59
N THR A 49 6.40 15.17 -14.19
CA THR A 49 5.33 16.06 -14.65
C THR A 49 4.98 17.16 -13.64
N ASP A 50 5.65 17.16 -12.48
CA ASP A 50 5.39 18.04 -11.34
C ASP A 50 3.91 18.07 -10.96
N ASN A 51 3.29 16.89 -10.91
CA ASN A 51 1.84 16.80 -10.71
C ASN A 51 1.42 15.54 -9.96
N TYR A 52 0.25 15.59 -9.32
CA TYR A 52 -0.35 14.42 -8.71
C TYR A 52 -1.04 13.57 -9.77
N LYS A 53 -0.87 12.26 -9.63
CA LYS A 53 -1.59 11.26 -10.42
C LYS A 53 -2.28 10.28 -9.49
N VAL A 54 -3.38 9.73 -9.96
CA VAL A 54 -4.04 8.58 -9.31
C VAL A 54 -3.89 7.40 -10.24
N ILE A 55 -3.28 6.33 -9.74
CA ILE A 55 -3.12 5.06 -10.45
C ILE A 55 -4.18 4.10 -9.93
N THR A 56 -4.95 3.52 -10.83
CA THR A 56 -5.92 2.48 -10.50
C THR A 56 -5.42 1.11 -10.90
N VAL A 57 -5.74 0.12 -10.08
CA VAL A 57 -5.70 -1.29 -10.45
C VAL A 57 -7.10 -1.85 -10.28
N SER A 58 -7.68 -2.32 -11.38
CA SER A 58 -9.06 -2.79 -11.40
C SER A 58 -9.15 -4.24 -11.87
N PHE A 59 -9.93 -5.04 -11.16
CA PHE A 59 -10.13 -6.45 -11.48
C PHE A 59 -11.37 -6.64 -12.33
N CYS A 60 -11.17 -7.07 -13.58
CA CYS A 60 -12.24 -7.55 -14.46
C CYS A 60 -11.88 -8.96 -14.99
N LYS A 61 -11.88 -9.18 -16.31
CA LYS A 61 -11.32 -10.40 -16.93
C LYS A 61 -9.79 -10.46 -16.83
N LYS A 62 -9.15 -9.30 -16.71
CA LYS A 62 -7.71 -9.10 -16.52
C LYS A 62 -7.49 -8.01 -15.47
N VAL A 63 -6.25 -7.82 -15.05
CA VAL A 63 -5.85 -6.71 -14.19
C VAL A 63 -5.58 -5.49 -15.06
N GLU A 64 -6.49 -4.52 -15.02
CA GLU A 64 -6.38 -3.28 -15.78
C GLU A 64 -5.73 -2.19 -14.93
N VAL A 65 -4.90 -1.36 -15.58
CA VAL A 65 -4.25 -0.23 -14.92
C VAL A 65 -4.61 1.05 -15.66
N ASN A 66 -5.07 2.06 -14.93
CA ASN A 66 -5.35 3.38 -15.49
C ASN A 66 -4.68 4.46 -14.65
N THR A 67 -4.47 5.61 -15.26
CA THR A 67 -3.95 6.80 -14.60
C THR A 67 -4.84 8.00 -14.84
N HIS A 68 -5.05 8.78 -13.81
CA HIS A 68 -5.68 10.10 -13.88
C HIS A 68 -4.67 11.14 -13.42
N THR A 69 -4.43 12.16 -14.24
CA THR A 69 -3.56 13.28 -13.86
C THR A 69 -4.41 14.42 -13.30
N LEU A 70 -4.02 14.96 -12.16
CA LEU A 70 -4.74 16.07 -11.54
C LEU A 70 -4.81 17.26 -12.51
N GLY A 71 -6.00 17.84 -12.63
CA GLY A 71 -6.32 18.91 -13.58
C GLY A 71 -6.90 18.43 -14.91
N THR A 72 -6.88 17.12 -15.19
CA THR A 72 -7.60 16.51 -16.32
C THR A 72 -8.99 16.02 -15.88
N ASP A 73 -9.81 15.57 -16.82
CA ASP A 73 -11.17 15.05 -16.61
C ASP A 73 -11.36 13.62 -17.16
N TYR A 74 -10.28 12.95 -17.53
CA TYR A 74 -10.31 11.61 -18.11
C TYR A 74 -9.32 10.65 -17.42
N TRP A 75 -9.54 9.35 -17.65
CA TRP A 75 -8.61 8.29 -17.28
C TRP A 75 -7.85 7.83 -18.52
N LYS A 76 -6.52 7.79 -18.45
CA LYS A 76 -5.67 7.19 -19.48
C LYS A 76 -5.41 5.74 -19.10
N ARG A 77 -5.68 4.81 -20.01
CA ARG A 77 -5.32 3.39 -19.83
C ARG A 77 -3.81 3.20 -20.00
N ILE A 78 -3.20 2.46 -19.07
CA ILE A 78 -1.84 1.94 -19.18
C ILE A 78 -1.92 0.50 -19.69
N GLN A 79 -0.83 -0.02 -20.26
CA GLN A 79 -0.76 -1.44 -20.64
C GLN A 79 -1.19 -2.34 -19.48
N ASP A 80 -1.92 -3.41 -19.77
CA ASP A 80 -2.33 -4.40 -18.76
C ASP A 80 -1.09 -5.04 -18.11
N ILE A 81 -1.22 -5.47 -16.84
CA ILE A 81 -0.14 -6.21 -16.17
C ILE A 81 0.13 -7.50 -16.96
N PRO A 82 1.37 -7.77 -17.41
CA PRO A 82 1.68 -8.89 -18.29
C PRO A 82 1.77 -10.25 -17.56
N TYR A 83 1.33 -10.30 -16.30
CA TYR A 83 1.44 -11.47 -15.42
C TYR A 83 0.04 -11.98 -15.06
N GLN A 84 -0.11 -13.29 -15.02
CA GLN A 84 -1.34 -13.93 -14.56
C GLN A 84 -1.30 -14.02 -13.03
N CYS A 85 -1.69 -12.93 -12.37
CA CYS A 85 -1.61 -12.79 -10.91
C CYS A 85 -2.84 -12.09 -10.31
N PHE A 86 -3.04 -12.27 -9.01
CA PHE A 86 -3.95 -11.45 -8.21
C PHE A 86 -3.16 -10.37 -7.47
N ILE A 87 -3.62 -9.12 -7.54
CA ILE A 87 -3.02 -8.01 -6.80
C ILE A 87 -3.65 -7.93 -5.40
N GLN A 88 -2.82 -7.75 -4.37
CA GLN A 88 -3.26 -7.58 -2.99
C GLN A 88 -3.11 -6.12 -2.57
N GLY A 89 -4.24 -5.49 -2.22
CA GLY A 89 -4.27 -4.18 -1.58
C GLY A 89 -3.88 -3.00 -2.48
N LEU A 90 -3.65 -1.86 -1.84
CA LEU A 90 -3.24 -0.62 -2.49
C LEU A 90 -1.80 -0.72 -3.00
N GLY A 91 -1.50 0.05 -4.05
CA GLY A 91 -0.12 0.20 -4.50
C GLY A 91 0.68 1.08 -3.54
N VAL A 92 1.97 0.82 -3.47
CA VAL A 92 2.92 1.64 -2.71
C VAL A 92 3.88 2.36 -3.63
N PHE A 93 4.12 3.64 -3.36
CA PHE A 93 4.92 4.51 -4.23
C PHE A 93 6.32 4.69 -3.68
N VAL A 94 7.34 4.23 -4.42
CA VAL A 94 8.76 4.34 -4.08
C VAL A 94 9.55 4.57 -5.36
N SER A 95 10.50 5.51 -5.35
CA SER A 95 11.43 5.74 -6.47
C SER A 95 10.73 5.85 -7.85
N ASP A 96 9.69 6.68 -7.94
CA ASP A 96 8.89 6.94 -9.16
C ASP A 96 8.14 5.74 -9.72
N THR A 97 7.99 4.69 -8.92
CA THR A 97 7.27 3.48 -9.30
C THR A 97 6.10 3.21 -8.36
N VAL A 98 5.06 2.61 -8.90
CA VAL A 98 3.98 2.01 -8.09
C VAL A 98 4.20 0.53 -8.00
N ASN A 99 4.21 0.01 -6.78
CA ASN A 99 4.53 -1.38 -6.48
C ASN A 99 3.33 -2.04 -5.84
N TRP A 100 3.02 -3.25 -6.28
CA TRP A 100 1.92 -4.05 -5.74
C TRP A 100 2.41 -5.43 -5.36
N LEU A 101 1.85 -5.96 -4.28
CA LEU A 101 2.02 -7.35 -3.92
C LEU A 101 1.13 -8.20 -4.81
N ALA A 102 1.70 -9.21 -5.45
CA ALA A 102 1.05 -10.01 -6.48
C ALA A 102 1.20 -11.51 -6.21
N TYR A 103 0.08 -12.24 -6.17
CA TYR A 103 0.07 -13.69 -6.08
C TYR A 103 0.04 -14.30 -7.48
N ASP A 104 1.13 -14.94 -7.87
CA ASP A 104 1.27 -15.60 -9.17
C ASP A 104 0.50 -16.93 -9.19
N ILE A 105 -0.46 -17.07 -10.11
CA ILE A 105 -1.33 -18.26 -10.16
C ILE A 105 -0.56 -19.51 -10.61
N CYS A 106 0.43 -19.35 -11.49
CA CYS A 106 1.16 -20.46 -12.07
C CYS A 106 2.20 -21.03 -11.11
N SER A 107 2.95 -20.16 -10.43
CA SER A 107 3.98 -20.57 -9.47
C SER A 107 3.45 -20.74 -8.04
N SER A 108 2.25 -20.22 -7.73
CA SER A 108 1.70 -20.16 -6.37
C SER A 108 2.61 -19.43 -5.38
N LEU A 109 3.30 -18.40 -5.87
CA LEU A 109 4.26 -17.60 -5.10
C LEU A 109 3.91 -16.11 -5.15
N TRP A 110 4.18 -15.43 -4.05
CA TRP A 110 4.11 -13.99 -3.96
C TRP A 110 5.34 -13.34 -4.58
N HIS A 111 5.12 -12.28 -5.34
CA HIS A 111 6.14 -11.39 -5.88
C HIS A 111 5.62 -9.96 -5.88
N ILE A 112 6.48 -9.01 -6.26
CA ILE A 112 6.11 -7.60 -6.37
C ILE A 112 6.05 -7.25 -7.85
N VAL A 113 4.93 -6.67 -8.28
CA VAL A 113 4.82 -6.06 -9.61
C VAL A 113 5.06 -4.56 -9.44
N SER A 114 6.05 -4.05 -10.17
CA SER A 114 6.45 -2.65 -10.14
C SER A 114 6.17 -2.01 -11.50
N LEU A 115 5.43 -0.91 -11.50
CA LEU A 115 5.17 -0.06 -12.66
C LEU A 115 6.06 1.18 -12.59
N ASP A 116 6.94 1.33 -13.58
CA ASP A 116 7.66 2.58 -13.83
C ASP A 116 6.71 3.57 -14.54
N LEU A 117 6.38 4.68 -13.87
CA LEU A 117 5.42 5.66 -14.39
C LEU A 117 5.95 6.47 -15.57
N ASN A 118 7.27 6.59 -15.70
CA ASN A 118 7.90 7.33 -16.80
C ASN A 118 7.98 6.46 -18.06
N LYS A 119 8.36 5.19 -17.90
CA LYS A 119 8.48 4.24 -19.01
C LYS A 119 7.16 3.53 -19.35
N GLU A 120 6.16 3.64 -18.48
CA GLU A 120 4.90 2.88 -18.54
C GLU A 120 5.15 1.37 -18.70
N SER A 121 6.18 0.87 -18.01
CA SER A 121 6.66 -0.52 -18.14
C SER A 121 6.63 -1.25 -16.81
N TYR A 122 6.29 -2.53 -16.86
CA TYR A 122 6.26 -3.40 -15.69
C TYR A 122 7.57 -4.15 -15.52
N ARG A 123 7.94 -4.36 -14.26
CA ARG A 123 8.95 -5.34 -13.87
C ARG A 123 8.45 -6.17 -12.70
N LYS A 124 8.92 -7.41 -12.64
CA LYS A 124 8.74 -8.31 -11.51
C LYS A 124 9.95 -8.19 -10.59
N LEU A 125 9.69 -8.06 -9.29
CA LEU A 125 10.69 -8.08 -8.23
C LEU A 125 10.38 -9.22 -7.26
N LEU A 126 11.42 -9.91 -6.81
CA LEU A 126 11.33 -10.92 -5.77
C LEU A 126 11.21 -10.28 -4.39
N GLN A 127 10.41 -10.93 -3.54
CA GLN A 127 10.26 -10.60 -2.13
C GLN A 127 11.33 -11.35 -1.30
N PRO A 128 11.72 -10.87 -0.11
CA PRO A 128 12.90 -11.37 0.63
C PRO A 128 12.81 -12.84 1.04
N LEU A 129 11.61 -13.39 1.20
CA LEU A 129 11.32 -14.75 1.64
C LEU A 129 10.96 -15.67 0.47
N TYR A 130 11.33 -15.33 -0.77
CA TYR A 130 10.84 -16.02 -1.98
C TYR A 130 11.15 -17.53 -1.98
N ASN A 131 12.26 -17.92 -1.38
CA ASN A 131 12.69 -19.32 -1.30
C ASN A 131 12.10 -20.06 -0.09
N GLU A 132 11.47 -19.34 0.83
CA GLU A 132 10.85 -19.91 2.02
C GLU A 132 9.41 -20.26 1.66
N ARG A 133 9.11 -21.56 1.47
CA ARG A 133 7.74 -22.05 1.24
C ARG A 133 6.91 -21.80 2.49
N LEU A 134 6.34 -20.61 2.56
CA LEU A 134 5.68 -20.13 3.74
C LEU A 134 4.19 -19.88 3.44
N ASN A 135 3.34 -20.45 4.30
CA ASN A 135 1.93 -20.06 4.46
C ASN A 135 1.80 -18.69 5.17
N THR A 136 2.89 -17.92 5.20
CA THR A 136 3.01 -16.69 5.97
C THR A 136 2.39 -15.55 5.19
N SER A 137 1.43 -14.87 5.82
CA SER A 137 0.83 -13.68 5.24
C SER A 137 1.88 -12.57 5.17
N ILE A 138 1.95 -11.88 4.05
CA ILE A 138 2.85 -10.73 3.88
C ILE A 138 2.06 -9.49 3.43
N THR A 139 2.54 -8.31 3.80
CA THR A 139 2.04 -7.02 3.31
C THR A 139 3.17 -6.19 2.72
N LEU A 140 2.83 -5.34 1.75
CA LEU A 140 3.77 -4.45 1.07
C LEU A 140 3.49 -3.01 1.51
N GLU A 141 4.54 -2.32 1.96
CA GLU A 141 4.46 -1.01 2.60
C GLU A 141 5.66 -0.14 2.19
N VAL A 142 5.66 1.12 2.63
CA VAL A 142 6.82 2.02 2.53
C VAL A 142 7.26 2.41 3.92
N LEU A 143 8.54 2.24 4.21
CA LEU A 143 9.15 2.63 5.48
C LEU A 143 10.51 3.25 5.24
N ARG A 144 10.78 4.41 5.85
CA ARG A 144 12.02 5.19 5.64
C ARG A 144 12.32 5.42 4.15
N ASP A 145 11.28 5.72 3.38
CA ASP A 145 11.32 5.89 1.91
C ASP A 145 11.80 4.64 1.12
N CYS A 146 11.95 3.50 1.80
CA CYS A 146 12.30 2.22 1.20
C CYS A 146 11.05 1.35 1.02
N LEU A 147 11.10 0.48 0.01
CA LEU A 147 10.10 -0.57 -0.15
C LEU A 147 10.23 -1.56 1.01
N CYS A 148 9.09 -1.90 1.63
CA CYS A 148 9.06 -2.72 2.83
C CYS A 148 8.12 -3.91 2.67
N ILE A 149 8.54 -5.07 3.18
CA ILE A 149 7.70 -6.26 3.35
C ILE A 149 7.56 -6.54 4.84
N LEU A 150 6.33 -6.58 5.32
CA LEU A 150 6.01 -7.08 6.66
C LEU A 150 5.56 -8.53 6.50
N SER A 151 6.23 -9.44 7.20
CA SER A 151 5.94 -10.87 7.16
C SER A 151 5.39 -11.35 8.50
N HIS A 152 4.23 -11.99 8.49
CA HIS A 152 3.49 -12.39 9.69
C HIS A 152 3.74 -13.86 10.03
N GLY A 153 4.82 -14.14 10.74
CA GLY A 153 5.09 -15.47 11.30
C GLY A 153 4.32 -15.77 12.58
N ASP A 154 4.32 -17.03 13.00
CA ASP A 154 3.60 -17.50 14.20
C ASP A 154 4.07 -16.80 15.49
N LYS A 155 5.37 -16.52 15.58
CA LYS A 155 5.99 -15.95 16.78
C LYS A 155 6.46 -14.52 16.63
N PHE A 156 6.69 -14.08 15.39
CA PHE A 156 7.24 -12.75 15.11
C PHE A 156 6.66 -12.22 13.81
N SER A 157 6.43 -10.91 13.77
CA SER A 157 6.26 -10.17 12.53
C SER A 157 7.60 -9.53 12.16
N ASP A 158 8.17 -9.95 11.04
CA ASP A 158 9.45 -9.46 10.55
C ASP A 158 9.25 -8.33 9.55
N ILE A 159 9.96 -7.22 9.76
CA ILE A 159 10.00 -6.07 8.85
C ILE A 159 11.26 -6.18 8.01
N TRP A 160 11.10 -6.28 6.70
CA TRP A 160 12.17 -6.29 5.72
C TRP A 160 12.13 -5.02 4.89
N ILE A 161 13.28 -4.40 4.64
CA ILE A 161 13.41 -3.23 3.77
C ILE A 161 14.36 -3.51 2.61
N MET A 162 14.03 -2.99 1.43
CA MET A 162 14.91 -3.00 0.26
C MET A 162 15.72 -1.70 0.28
N LYS A 163 16.98 -1.78 0.73
CA LYS A 163 17.85 -0.59 0.88
C LYS A 163 18.13 0.09 -0.45
N GLU A 164 18.31 -0.69 -1.50
CA GLU A 164 18.56 -0.21 -2.85
C GLU A 164 17.39 -0.62 -3.74
N TYR A 165 16.51 0.34 -4.04
CA TYR A 165 15.29 0.05 -4.76
C TYR A 165 15.54 -0.61 -6.13
N GLY A 166 14.96 -1.80 -6.34
CA GLY A 166 15.16 -2.63 -7.53
C GLY A 166 16.31 -3.64 -7.45
N ASN A 167 17.14 -3.60 -6.40
CA ASN A 167 18.16 -4.61 -6.13
C ASN A 167 17.61 -5.63 -5.12
N GLU A 168 17.25 -6.81 -5.58
CA GLU A 168 16.68 -7.89 -4.77
C GLU A 168 17.66 -8.42 -3.70
N GLU A 169 18.96 -8.27 -3.92
CA GLU A 169 19.98 -8.67 -2.93
C GLU A 169 20.10 -7.66 -1.78
N SER A 170 19.51 -6.47 -1.93
CA SER A 170 19.56 -5.40 -0.92
C SER A 170 18.49 -5.54 0.17
N TRP A 171 17.63 -6.56 0.08
CA TRP A 171 16.67 -6.87 1.13
C TRP A 171 17.40 -7.17 2.44
N THR A 172 17.02 -6.47 3.51
CA THR A 172 17.56 -6.71 4.83
C THR A 172 16.45 -6.65 5.88
N LYS A 173 16.54 -7.51 6.89
CA LYS A 173 15.61 -7.48 8.01
C LYS A 173 15.95 -6.30 8.91
N LEU A 174 14.99 -5.41 9.12
CA LEU A 174 15.13 -4.23 9.96
C LEU A 174 14.77 -4.54 11.42
N PHE A 175 13.60 -5.13 11.66
CA PHE A 175 13.11 -5.46 12.99
C PHE A 175 12.37 -6.80 12.99
N SER A 176 12.36 -7.48 14.14
CA SER A 176 11.50 -8.62 14.45
C SER A 176 10.61 -8.25 15.62
N ILE A 177 9.30 -8.24 15.41
CA ILE A 177 8.33 -7.79 16.39
C ILE A 177 7.64 -9.01 16.97
N PRO A 178 7.73 -9.30 18.28
CA PRO A 178 7.14 -10.50 18.85
C PRO A 178 5.62 -10.53 18.68
N TYR A 179 5.10 -11.70 18.34
CA TYR A 179 3.66 -11.94 18.26
C TYR A 179 3.08 -12.01 19.67
N MET A 180 2.00 -11.27 19.87
CA MET A 180 1.46 -11.00 21.20
C MET A 180 0.37 -12.01 21.59
N GLU A 181 0.69 -13.30 21.55
CA GLU A 181 -0.22 -14.36 22.02
C GLU A 181 -0.64 -14.11 23.49
N GLY A 182 -1.93 -14.33 23.78
CA GLY A 182 -2.48 -14.21 25.13
C GLY A 182 -2.98 -12.82 25.55
N ARG A 183 -2.78 -11.76 24.74
CA ARG A 183 -3.32 -10.41 25.03
C ARG A 183 -4.54 -9.99 24.19
N GLY A 184 -5.16 -10.94 23.47
CA GLY A 184 -6.37 -10.72 22.68
C GLY A 184 -6.14 -10.00 21.34
N PHE A 185 -4.90 -10.02 20.84
CA PHE A 185 -4.53 -9.49 19.54
C PHE A 185 -4.68 -10.57 18.46
N LEU A 186 -5.23 -10.20 17.30
CA LEU A 186 -5.37 -11.07 16.13
C LEU A 186 -4.36 -10.65 15.06
N GLY A 187 -3.82 -11.62 14.32
CA GLY A 187 -2.67 -11.53 13.41
C GLY A 187 -2.76 -10.62 12.18
N TYR A 188 -3.61 -9.59 12.19
CA TYR A 188 -3.48 -8.48 11.26
C TYR A 188 -2.60 -7.41 11.91
N CYS A 189 -1.42 -7.18 11.33
CA CYS A 189 -0.55 -6.09 11.72
C CYS A 189 -0.22 -5.26 10.48
N GLN A 190 -0.32 -3.94 10.56
CA GLN A 190 0.12 -3.03 9.50
C GLN A 190 1.13 -2.08 10.11
N SER A 191 2.30 -1.89 9.51
CA SER A 191 3.18 -0.82 9.98
C SER A 191 2.69 0.50 9.39
N VAL A 192 2.56 1.50 10.26
CA VAL A 192 2.00 2.81 9.91
C VAL A 192 3.11 3.83 9.69
N TYR A 193 4.13 3.77 10.55
CA TYR A 193 5.22 4.75 10.56
C TYR A 193 6.40 4.22 11.37
N ILE A 194 7.62 4.61 10.99
CA ILE A 194 8.83 4.42 11.80
C ILE A 194 9.42 5.80 12.11
N SER A 195 9.62 6.07 13.40
CA SER A 195 10.28 7.30 13.85
C SER A 195 11.79 7.27 13.61
N GLU A 196 12.42 8.44 13.67
CA GLU A 196 13.89 8.56 13.61
C GLU A 196 14.58 7.72 14.70
N ASP A 197 13.92 7.59 15.86
CA ASP A 197 14.39 6.82 17.02
C ASP A 197 14.14 5.31 16.93
N ASP A 198 13.76 4.77 15.76
CA ASP A 198 13.46 3.34 15.54
C ASP A 198 12.26 2.81 16.33
N GLN A 199 11.31 3.70 16.65
CA GLN A 199 10.02 3.30 17.18
C GLN A 199 9.06 3.05 16.03
N VAL A 200 8.45 1.87 16.02
CA VAL A 200 7.51 1.43 14.98
C VAL A 200 6.09 1.65 15.49
N LEU A 201 5.35 2.55 14.85
CA LEU A 201 3.91 2.66 15.03
C LEU A 201 3.23 1.60 14.17
N MET A 202 2.44 0.74 14.79
CA MET A 202 1.73 -0.33 14.15
C MET A 202 0.25 -0.24 14.44
N GLN A 203 -0.55 -0.69 13.48
CA GLN A 203 -1.95 -0.99 13.68
C GLN A 203 -2.12 -2.49 13.86
N PHE A 204 -2.98 -2.88 14.79
CA PHE A 204 -3.36 -4.26 15.01
C PHE A 204 -4.84 -4.38 15.37
N LEU A 205 -5.36 -5.61 15.35
CA LEU A 205 -6.74 -5.91 15.74
C LEU A 205 -6.78 -6.46 17.18
N LYS A 206 -7.40 -5.73 18.11
CA LYS A 206 -7.67 -6.16 19.50
C LYS A 206 -9.14 -6.49 19.68
N MET A 207 -9.49 -7.73 19.99
CA MET A 207 -10.90 -8.12 20.25
C MET A 207 -11.89 -7.55 19.19
N GLY A 208 -11.51 -7.57 17.91
CA GLY A 208 -12.32 -7.05 16.80
C GLY A 208 -12.28 -5.52 16.59
N LYS A 209 -11.54 -4.76 17.40
CA LYS A 209 -11.33 -3.31 17.24
C LYS A 209 -9.91 -3.01 16.80
N PHE A 210 -9.74 -2.10 15.84
CA PHE A 210 -8.42 -1.62 15.49
C PHE A 210 -7.83 -0.79 16.63
N SER A 211 -6.54 -0.94 16.85
CA SER A 211 -5.79 -0.21 17.87
C SER A 211 -4.39 0.07 17.35
N LEU A 212 -3.78 1.13 17.86
CA LEU A 212 -2.39 1.48 17.56
C LEU A 212 -1.47 1.04 18.68
N LEU A 213 -0.25 0.65 18.33
CA LEU A 213 0.82 0.23 19.22
C LEU A 213 2.10 0.91 18.75
N VAL A 214 2.88 1.42 19.70
CA VAL A 214 4.25 1.83 19.47
C VAL A 214 5.17 0.76 20.02
N TYR A 215 5.98 0.16 19.15
CA TYR A 215 7.04 -0.76 19.52
C TYR A 215 8.39 -0.02 19.50
N ASP A 216 9.08 -0.01 20.61
CA ASP A 216 10.45 0.48 20.72
C ASP A 216 11.40 -0.71 20.58
N SER A 217 12.02 -0.82 19.41
CA SER A 217 12.95 -1.91 19.08
C SER A 217 14.25 -1.87 19.88
N LYS A 218 14.68 -0.69 20.36
CA LYS A 218 15.92 -0.52 21.13
C LYS A 218 15.77 -1.03 22.55
N ASN A 219 14.63 -0.74 23.16
CA ASN A 219 14.34 -1.10 24.54
C ASN A 219 13.49 -2.36 24.69
N ASP A 220 13.03 -2.94 23.57
CA ASP A 220 12.05 -4.03 23.51
C ASP A 220 10.79 -3.71 24.34
N THR A 221 10.29 -2.48 24.20
CA THR A 221 9.10 -2.01 24.95
C THR A 221 7.92 -1.71 24.05
N LEU A 222 6.74 -1.79 24.64
CA LEU A 222 5.46 -1.68 23.95
C LEU A 222 4.59 -0.66 24.66
N LYS A 223 4.07 0.29 23.91
CA LYS A 223 3.17 1.33 24.42
C LYS A 223 1.93 1.39 23.55
N ILE A 224 0.76 1.24 24.18
CA ILE A 224 -0.53 1.41 23.51
C ILE A 224 -1.00 2.83 23.83
N PRO A 225 -0.93 3.77 22.88
CA PRO A 225 -1.44 5.12 23.11
C PRO A 225 -2.95 5.10 23.36
N GLU A 226 -3.41 5.90 24.30
CA GLU A 226 -4.84 6.15 24.48
C GLU A 226 -5.32 7.11 23.39
N ILE A 227 -6.07 6.58 22.42
CA ILE A 227 -6.68 7.36 21.35
C ILE A 227 -8.18 7.39 21.58
N GLN A 228 -8.71 8.58 21.81
CA GLN A 228 -10.14 8.78 22.00
C GLN A 228 -10.88 8.75 20.64
N ASN A 229 -12.16 8.40 20.67
CA ASN A 229 -13.09 8.47 19.52
C ASN A 229 -12.79 7.52 18.34
N VAL A 230 -12.05 6.43 18.56
CA VAL A 230 -11.87 5.39 17.53
C VAL A 230 -13.04 4.40 17.58
N ASN A 231 -14.19 4.79 17.01
CA ASN A 231 -15.37 3.94 16.90
C ASN A 231 -15.51 3.40 15.47
N GLY A 232 -14.76 2.35 15.12
CA GLY A 232 -14.94 1.64 13.84
C GLY A 232 -13.70 0.99 13.25
N ARG A 233 -13.83 0.48 12.01
CA ARG A 233 -12.67 0.10 11.19
C ARG A 233 -12.00 1.35 10.65
N MET A 234 -10.68 1.43 10.79
CA MET A 234 -9.90 2.59 10.34
C MET A 234 -8.64 2.10 9.65
N THR A 235 -8.32 2.66 8.48
CA THR A 235 -7.02 2.46 7.83
C THR A 235 -6.18 3.71 8.06
N PRO A 236 -5.12 3.64 8.89
CA PRO A 236 -4.28 4.78 9.16
C PRO A 236 -3.51 5.15 7.90
N ASN A 237 -3.31 6.45 7.69
CA ASN A 237 -2.48 6.96 6.60
C ASN A 237 -1.63 8.10 7.13
N THR A 238 -0.38 8.16 6.70
CA THR A 238 0.48 9.30 6.93
C THR A 238 0.10 10.42 5.96
N TYR A 239 -0.07 11.64 6.47
CA TYR A 239 -0.41 12.81 5.67
C TYR A 239 0.58 13.93 5.94
N ILE A 240 1.18 14.45 4.87
CA ILE A 240 1.99 15.66 4.91
C ILE A 240 1.09 16.83 4.50
N GLU A 241 1.06 17.86 5.34
CA GLU A 241 0.27 19.07 5.11
C GLU A 241 0.69 19.77 3.81
N SER A 242 -0.29 20.32 3.10
CA SER A 242 -0.05 20.99 1.82
C SER A 242 -1.16 21.99 1.52
N LEU A 243 -0.81 23.07 0.81
CA LEU A 243 -1.76 24.07 0.33
C LEU A 243 -2.30 23.76 -1.09
N ILE A 244 -1.92 22.62 -1.68
CA ILE A 244 -2.26 22.26 -3.05
C ILE A 244 -3.78 21.99 -3.18
N SER A 245 -4.44 22.67 -4.11
CA SER A 245 -5.85 22.47 -4.39
C SER A 245 -6.10 21.14 -5.12
N PRO A 246 -7.14 20.36 -4.77
CA PRO A 246 -7.53 19.20 -5.56
C PRO A 246 -8.26 19.58 -6.87
N PHE A 247 -8.44 20.87 -7.17
CA PHE A 247 -9.16 21.38 -8.34
C PHE A 247 -8.24 21.66 -9.50
#